data_AF-A0A7Y3EDD1-F1
#
_entry.id   AF-A0A7Y3EDD1-F1
#
_cell.length_a   1.000
_cell.length_b   1.000
_cell.length_c   1.000
_cell.angle_alpha   90.00
_cell.angle_beta   90.00
_cell.angle_gamma   90.00
#
_symmetry.space_group_name_H-M   'P 1'
#
loop_
_entity.id
_entity.type
_entity.pdbx_description
1 polymer ?
#
loop_
_entity_poly.entity_id
_entity_poly.type
_entity_poly.pdbx_seq_one_letter_code
_entity_poly.pdbx_strand_id
1 'polypeptide(L)'
;MANAGQIVAALRDIGSTKDLTPDEVHDLLKDGILAGLMRIHGPNVDAEIAIDESTGEFDIVVLRRVVAEVEDPSSEISLEEARWDDPGFEVGDIMEVPVDFAQFGRNAVMAMKQRIVQRVREGERQRIRDEFEDRVGELLSGEVQQTERGKMVVMLNLARDADAIIPWKEQNPRERFRQGDPIRAVLKKVDETPKGPRLILSRADPLFVSALFKLEVPEIYQEIVEIKRIAREVGGRTKIAVSSRDESIDPVGACVGMKGSRVQAVVSELGGERIDIVPWHPETEVFARRALAPARVSRVVSNPERQVITAIVDEDQLSLAIGRNGQNVRLASQLIGWQIDLYGSREWLEKGPEFSLFGERDEDQYETADFPLAELELPATTLAALNAAGYNTFLQIIDLETQDFLRVEGLTEADAERLLSLIDQLTVVEGEAPAEEAAADGDEAPGDDVDGGVEAESDESAGDEPAESEG
;
A
#
# COMPACT_ATOMS: atom_id res chain seq x y z
N MET A 1 -34.52 -22.43 -31.86
CA MET A 1 -33.33 -21.97 -32.59
C MET A 1 -32.93 -20.63 -32.02
N ALA A 2 -31.88 -20.57 -31.20
CA ALA A 2 -31.21 -19.29 -31.00
C ALA A 2 -30.72 -18.88 -32.40
N ASN A 3 -31.17 -17.73 -32.88
CA ASN A 3 -30.94 -17.32 -34.26
C ASN A 3 -29.42 -17.19 -34.44
N ALA A 4 -28.80 -17.89 -35.39
CA ALA A 4 -27.34 -17.99 -35.48
C ALA A 4 -26.67 -16.59 -35.54
N GLY A 5 -27.34 -15.60 -36.16
CA GLY A 5 -26.93 -14.19 -36.13
C GLY A 5 -26.95 -13.50 -34.76
N GLN A 6 -27.78 -13.94 -33.80
CA GLN A 6 -27.74 -13.45 -32.41
C GLN A 6 -26.51 -13.96 -31.66
N ILE A 7 -26.04 -15.17 -31.99
CA ILE A 7 -24.82 -15.75 -31.41
C ILE A 7 -23.62 -14.96 -31.93
N VAL A 8 -23.48 -14.80 -33.25
CA VAL A 8 -22.40 -14.01 -33.86
C VAL A 8 -22.37 -12.57 -33.32
N ALA A 9 -23.54 -11.93 -33.18
CA ALA A 9 -23.62 -10.59 -32.60
C ALA A 9 -23.16 -10.57 -31.14
N ALA A 10 -23.60 -11.52 -30.31
CA ALA A 10 -23.19 -11.61 -28.91
C ALA A 10 -21.68 -11.90 -28.76
N LEU A 11 -21.10 -12.72 -29.64
CA LEU A 11 -19.66 -13.00 -29.65
C LEU A 11 -18.86 -11.76 -29.98
N ARG A 12 -19.31 -10.99 -30.98
CA ARG A 12 -18.68 -9.73 -31.36
C ARG A 12 -18.77 -8.70 -30.23
N ASP A 13 -19.92 -8.60 -29.57
CA ASP A 13 -20.13 -7.70 -28.44
C ASP A 13 -19.23 -8.05 -27.26
N ILE A 14 -19.04 -9.34 -26.95
CA ILE A 14 -18.11 -9.80 -25.91
C ILE A 14 -16.67 -9.44 -26.29
N GLY A 15 -16.28 -9.69 -27.55
CA GLY A 15 -14.96 -9.34 -28.06
C GLY A 15 -14.67 -7.85 -27.93
N SER A 16 -15.61 -6.99 -28.34
CA SER A 16 -15.44 -5.54 -28.25
C SER A 16 -15.49 -4.99 -26.83
N THR A 17 -16.31 -5.57 -25.95
CA THR A 17 -16.45 -5.06 -24.56
C THR A 17 -15.26 -5.46 -23.70
N LYS A 18 -14.63 -6.61 -24.00
CA LYS A 18 -13.55 -7.19 -23.21
C LYS A 18 -12.18 -7.10 -23.88
N ASP A 19 -12.08 -6.34 -24.97
CA ASP A 19 -10.88 -6.17 -25.79
C ASP A 19 -10.21 -7.52 -26.10
N LEU A 20 -10.99 -8.48 -26.59
CA LEU A 20 -10.52 -9.80 -27.00
C LEU A 20 -10.48 -9.89 -28.52
N THR A 21 -9.44 -10.53 -29.04
CA THR A 21 -9.31 -10.87 -30.45
C THR A 21 -10.31 -11.97 -30.85
N PRO A 22 -10.65 -12.11 -32.15
CA PRO A 22 -11.54 -13.17 -32.61
C PRO A 22 -11.07 -14.58 -32.21
N ASP A 23 -9.77 -14.84 -32.31
CA ASP A 23 -9.15 -16.11 -31.94
C ASP A 23 -9.30 -16.39 -30.43
N GLU A 24 -9.09 -15.38 -29.58
CA GLU A 24 -9.28 -15.52 -28.13
C GLU A 24 -10.75 -15.78 -27.77
N VAL A 25 -11.70 -15.17 -28.49
CA VAL A 25 -13.13 -15.45 -28.32
C VAL A 25 -13.47 -16.88 -28.72
N HIS A 26 -12.85 -17.41 -29.78
CA HIS A 26 -13.04 -18.80 -30.18
C HIS A 26 -12.53 -19.79 -29.15
N ASP A 27 -11.29 -19.61 -28.70
CA ASP A 27 -10.69 -20.49 -27.69
C ASP A 27 -11.48 -20.45 -26.38
N LEU A 28 -11.96 -19.26 -26.00
CA LEU A 28 -12.84 -19.06 -24.86
C LEU A 28 -14.15 -19.87 -24.97
N LEU A 29 -14.77 -19.89 -26.15
CA LEU A 29 -16.00 -20.64 -26.38
C LEU A 29 -15.75 -22.14 -26.39
N LYS A 30 -14.66 -22.60 -27.01
CA LYS A 30 -14.25 -24.01 -27.00
C LYS A 30 -14.04 -24.49 -25.56
N ASP A 31 -13.29 -23.74 -24.76
CA ASP A 31 -13.10 -24.00 -23.32
C ASP A 31 -14.44 -24.08 -22.57
N GLY A 32 -15.36 -23.17 -22.89
CA GLY A 32 -16.70 -23.15 -22.32
C GLY A 32 -17.52 -24.39 -22.68
N ILE A 33 -17.60 -24.72 -23.97
CA ILE A 33 -18.37 -25.87 -24.48
C ILE A 33 -17.82 -27.17 -23.90
N LEU A 34 -16.49 -27.32 -23.87
CA LEU A 34 -15.83 -28.47 -23.26
C LEU A 34 -16.21 -28.66 -21.79
N ALA A 35 -16.24 -27.57 -21.00
CA ALA A 35 -16.70 -27.63 -19.61
C ALA A 35 -18.19 -28.03 -19.47
N GLY A 36 -19.01 -27.68 -20.46
CA GLY A 36 -20.39 -28.15 -20.57
C GLY A 36 -20.45 -29.65 -20.87
N LEU A 37 -19.67 -30.14 -21.84
CA LEU A 37 -19.56 -31.56 -22.19
C LEU A 37 -19.08 -32.39 -21.00
N MET A 38 -18.13 -31.88 -20.22
CA MET A 38 -17.65 -32.56 -19.00
C MET A 38 -18.77 -32.83 -17.98
N ARG A 39 -19.83 -32.01 -17.98
CA ARG A 39 -21.01 -32.22 -17.12
C ARG A 39 -21.99 -33.25 -17.67
N ILE A 40 -21.98 -33.49 -18.98
CA ILE A 40 -22.86 -34.43 -19.65
C ILE A 40 -22.22 -35.82 -19.69
N HIS A 41 -20.96 -35.90 -20.14
CA HIS A 41 -20.28 -37.15 -20.46
C HIS A 41 -19.26 -37.59 -19.39
N GLY A 42 -18.83 -36.68 -18.50
CA GLY A 42 -17.86 -36.96 -17.44
C GLY A 42 -16.54 -36.20 -17.60
N PRO A 43 -15.64 -36.30 -16.61
CA PRO A 43 -14.49 -35.40 -16.47
C PRO A 43 -13.41 -35.55 -17.55
N ASN A 44 -13.27 -36.73 -18.17
CA ASN A 44 -12.20 -37.00 -19.14
C ASN A 44 -12.73 -37.02 -20.59
N VAL A 45 -13.89 -36.40 -20.84
CA VAL A 45 -14.41 -36.28 -22.21
C VAL A 45 -13.40 -35.54 -23.08
N ASP A 46 -13.13 -36.11 -24.25
CA ASP A 46 -12.34 -35.48 -25.30
C ASP A 46 -13.28 -35.05 -26.43
N ALA A 47 -13.07 -33.88 -27.01
CA ALA A 47 -13.97 -33.33 -28.01
C ALA A 47 -13.28 -32.37 -28.97
N GLU A 48 -13.61 -32.51 -30.25
CA GLU A 48 -13.31 -31.52 -31.28
C GLU A 48 -14.47 -30.54 -31.40
N ILE A 49 -14.16 -29.25 -31.29
CA ILE A 49 -15.15 -28.18 -31.33
C ILE A 49 -14.72 -27.19 -32.41
N ALA A 50 -15.52 -27.07 -33.46
CA ALA A 50 -15.36 -26.09 -34.52
C ALA A 50 -16.48 -25.04 -34.45
N ILE A 51 -16.13 -23.79 -34.78
CA ILE A 51 -17.05 -22.65 -34.73
C ILE A 51 -16.93 -21.94 -36.07
N ASP A 52 -18.04 -21.78 -36.77
CA ASP A 52 -18.08 -20.99 -38.00
C ASP A 52 -18.27 -19.51 -37.66
N GLU A 53 -17.31 -18.66 -38.03
CA GLU A 53 -17.33 -17.22 -37.75
C GLU A 53 -18.48 -16.46 -38.43
N SER A 54 -18.92 -16.96 -39.59
CA SER A 54 -19.88 -16.30 -40.45
C SER A 54 -21.32 -16.66 -40.06
N THR A 55 -21.55 -17.92 -39.70
CA THR A 55 -22.87 -18.42 -39.33
C THR A 55 -23.08 -18.43 -37.81
N GLY A 56 -22.01 -18.62 -37.02
CA GLY A 56 -22.08 -18.82 -35.57
C GLY A 56 -22.54 -20.23 -35.19
N GLU A 57 -22.52 -21.18 -36.12
CA GLU A 57 -22.83 -22.58 -35.85
C GLU A 57 -21.66 -23.29 -35.15
N PHE A 58 -22.00 -24.14 -34.19
CA PHE A 58 -21.06 -24.97 -33.46
C PHE A 58 -21.13 -26.39 -34.03
N ASP A 59 -19.99 -26.93 -34.44
CA ASP A 59 -19.84 -28.36 -34.72
C ASP A 59 -19.07 -28.98 -33.55
N ILE A 60 -19.72 -29.92 -32.85
CA ILE A 60 -19.23 -30.50 -31.61
C ILE A 60 -19.18 -32.01 -31.79
N VAL A 61 -17.98 -32.58 -31.75
CA VAL A 61 -17.74 -34.01 -31.91
C VAL A 61 -17.02 -34.54 -30.69
N VAL A 62 -17.65 -35.44 -29.94
CA VAL A 62 -17.02 -36.13 -28.81
C VAL A 62 -16.22 -37.32 -29.34
N LEU A 63 -14.96 -37.41 -28.94
CA LEU A 63 -14.06 -38.50 -29.32
C LEU A 63 -14.08 -39.58 -28.24
N ARG A 64 -14.32 -40.83 -28.64
CA ARG A 64 -14.28 -41.99 -27.74
C ARG A 64 -13.36 -43.07 -28.29
N ARG A 65 -12.45 -43.56 -27.46
CA ARG A 65 -11.58 -44.68 -27.83
C ARG A 65 -12.33 -46.00 -27.74
N VAL A 66 -12.28 -46.79 -28.81
CA VAL A 66 -12.88 -48.13 -28.86
C VAL A 66 -11.99 -49.11 -28.08
N VAL A 67 -12.54 -49.72 -27.05
CA VAL A 67 -11.83 -50.66 -26.16
C VAL A 67 -12.61 -51.97 -26.00
N ALA A 68 -11.92 -53.03 -25.58
CA ALA A 68 -12.55 -54.31 -25.29
C ALA A 68 -13.32 -54.29 -23.95
N GLU A 69 -12.72 -53.68 -22.93
CA GLU A 69 -13.32 -53.46 -21.61
C GLU A 69 -13.25 -51.96 -21.31
N VAL A 70 -14.38 -51.36 -20.96
CA VAL A 70 -14.50 -49.93 -20.66
C VAL A 70 -14.08 -49.68 -19.22
N GLU A 71 -13.00 -48.94 -19.01
CA GLU A 71 -12.56 -48.47 -17.69
C GLU A 71 -13.12 -47.07 -17.41
N ASP A 72 -13.15 -46.21 -18.42
CA ASP A 72 -13.64 -44.84 -18.32
C ASP A 72 -14.73 -44.52 -19.38
N PRO A 73 -16.02 -44.60 -19.00
CA PRO A 73 -17.13 -44.32 -19.92
C PRO A 73 -17.18 -42.88 -20.49
N SER A 74 -16.38 -41.96 -19.96
CA SER A 74 -16.32 -40.59 -20.45
C SER A 74 -15.43 -40.42 -21.69
N SER A 75 -14.42 -41.28 -21.84
CA SER A 75 -13.44 -41.24 -22.94
C SER A 75 -13.40 -42.54 -23.76
N GLU A 76 -14.06 -43.60 -23.30
CA GLU A 76 -14.03 -44.93 -23.92
C GLU A 76 -15.42 -45.43 -24.30
N ILE A 77 -15.46 -46.31 -25.30
CA ILE A 77 -16.65 -47.03 -25.73
C ILE A 77 -16.32 -48.49 -26.01
N SER A 78 -17.25 -49.40 -25.74
CA SER A 78 -17.03 -50.81 -26.02
C SER A 78 -17.05 -51.09 -27.52
N LEU A 79 -16.27 -52.09 -27.97
CA LEU A 79 -16.28 -52.54 -29.37
C LEU A 79 -17.69 -52.96 -29.84
N GLU A 80 -18.49 -53.54 -28.95
CA GLU A 80 -19.86 -53.96 -29.27
C GLU A 80 -20.77 -52.76 -29.57
N GLU A 81 -20.68 -51.70 -28.76
CA GLU A 81 -21.44 -50.47 -28.97
C GLU A 81 -20.95 -49.71 -30.19
N ALA A 82 -19.64 -49.59 -30.40
CA ALA A 82 -19.09 -48.91 -31.58
C ALA A 82 -19.53 -49.59 -32.89
N ARG A 83 -19.56 -50.92 -32.91
CA ARG A 83 -19.99 -51.71 -34.07
C ARG A 83 -21.49 -51.62 -34.37
N TRP A 84 -22.28 -51.09 -33.45
CA TRP A 84 -23.69 -50.82 -33.72
C TRP A 84 -23.86 -49.72 -34.78
N ASP A 85 -22.97 -48.71 -34.76
CA ASP A 85 -22.98 -47.62 -35.72
C ASP A 85 -22.20 -47.95 -37.00
N ASP A 86 -20.99 -48.52 -36.88
CA ASP A 86 -20.22 -49.03 -38.02
C ASP A 86 -19.55 -50.38 -37.71
N PRO A 87 -19.90 -51.48 -38.42
CA PRO A 87 -19.27 -52.78 -38.24
C PRO A 87 -17.74 -52.81 -38.44
N GLY A 88 -17.17 -51.78 -39.08
CA GLY A 88 -15.74 -51.65 -39.37
C GLY A 88 -14.84 -51.32 -38.19
N PHE A 89 -15.38 -50.89 -37.04
CA PHE A 89 -14.55 -50.51 -35.89
C PHE A 89 -13.73 -51.68 -35.32
N GLU A 90 -12.47 -51.38 -34.97
CA GLU A 90 -11.52 -52.23 -34.27
C GLU A 90 -11.09 -51.62 -32.92
N VAL A 91 -10.53 -52.46 -32.03
CA VAL A 91 -10.01 -51.98 -30.74
C VAL A 91 -8.81 -51.07 -30.97
N GLY A 92 -8.86 -49.86 -30.41
CA GLY A 92 -7.85 -48.83 -30.59
C GLY A 92 -8.29 -47.69 -31.51
N ASP A 93 -9.39 -47.84 -32.25
CA ASP A 93 -9.95 -46.78 -33.09
C ASP A 93 -10.56 -45.66 -32.24
N ILE A 94 -10.74 -44.49 -32.85
CA ILE A 94 -11.46 -43.35 -32.26
C ILE A 94 -12.81 -43.23 -32.96
N MET A 95 -13.87 -43.32 -32.18
CA MET A 95 -15.24 -43.09 -32.62
C MET A 95 -15.60 -41.62 -32.39
N GLU A 96 -16.07 -40.98 -33.45
CA GLU A 96 -16.58 -39.61 -33.44
C GLU A 96 -18.09 -39.62 -33.20
N VAL A 97 -18.53 -39.00 -32.11
CA VAL A 97 -19.95 -38.91 -31.74
C VAL A 97 -20.40 -37.45 -31.84
N PRO A 98 -21.19 -37.08 -32.86
CA PRO A 98 -21.68 -35.71 -32.99
C PRO A 98 -22.68 -35.38 -31.88
N VAL A 99 -22.52 -34.21 -31.27
CA VAL A 99 -23.38 -33.71 -30.18
C VAL A 99 -24.05 -32.42 -30.61
N ASP A 100 -25.39 -32.41 -30.61
CA ASP A 100 -26.15 -31.18 -30.83
C ASP A 100 -26.12 -30.32 -29.55
N PHE A 101 -25.78 -29.05 -29.69
CA PHE A 101 -25.82 -28.08 -28.59
C PHE A 101 -27.19 -28.01 -27.89
N ALA A 102 -28.29 -28.32 -28.58
CA ALA A 102 -29.63 -28.41 -28.00
C ALA A 102 -29.75 -29.49 -26.91
N GLN A 103 -28.85 -30.48 -26.89
CA GLN A 103 -28.81 -31.53 -25.87
C GLN A 103 -28.20 -31.02 -24.55
N PHE A 104 -27.59 -29.82 -24.54
CA PHE A 104 -27.03 -29.23 -23.33
C PHE A 104 -28.15 -28.83 -22.37
N GLY A 105 -28.31 -29.62 -21.31
CA GLY A 105 -29.21 -29.28 -20.22
C GLY A 105 -28.78 -28.02 -19.47
N ARG A 106 -29.67 -27.48 -18.64
CA ARG A 106 -29.43 -26.28 -17.82
C ARG A 106 -28.11 -26.31 -17.05
N ASN A 107 -27.73 -27.47 -16.50
CA ASN A 107 -26.50 -27.62 -15.73
C ASN A 107 -25.24 -27.50 -16.59
N ALA A 108 -25.25 -28.08 -17.80
CA ALA A 108 -24.14 -27.98 -18.74
C ALA A 108 -23.96 -26.55 -19.25
N VAL A 109 -25.07 -25.88 -19.59
CA VAL A 109 -25.06 -24.45 -19.98
C VAL A 109 -24.54 -23.55 -18.86
N MET A 110 -24.94 -23.80 -17.61
CA MET A 110 -24.43 -23.04 -16.46
C MET A 110 -22.92 -23.25 -16.24
N ALA A 111 -22.43 -24.50 -16.39
CA ALA A 111 -21.02 -24.81 -16.28
C ALA A 111 -20.20 -24.14 -17.38
N MET A 112 -20.69 -24.19 -18.63
CA MET A 112 -20.11 -23.47 -19.76
C MET A 112 -20.00 -21.97 -19.48
N LYS A 113 -21.11 -21.33 -19.08
CA LYS A 113 -21.13 -19.90 -18.75
C LYS A 113 -20.13 -19.56 -17.64
N GLN A 114 -20.07 -20.39 -16.60
CA GLN A 114 -19.15 -20.18 -15.49
C GLN A 114 -17.68 -20.27 -15.95
N ARG A 115 -17.35 -21.25 -16.78
CA ARG A 115 -15.99 -21.42 -17.34
C ARG A 115 -15.59 -20.23 -18.19
N ILE A 116 -16.49 -19.76 -19.07
CA ILE A 116 -16.27 -18.57 -19.90
C ILE A 116 -15.99 -17.34 -19.00
N VAL A 117 -16.83 -17.07 -18.00
CA VAL A 117 -16.64 -15.92 -17.10
C VAL A 117 -15.32 -16.02 -16.33
N GLN A 118 -14.93 -17.22 -15.90
CA GLN A 118 -13.64 -17.44 -15.23
C GLN A 118 -12.47 -17.15 -16.16
N ARG A 119 -12.50 -17.69 -17.38
CA ARG A 119 -11.42 -17.54 -18.35
C ARG A 119 -11.25 -16.10 -18.82
N VAL A 120 -12.35 -15.36 -19.03
CA VAL A 120 -12.31 -13.92 -19.30
C VAL A 120 -11.62 -13.18 -18.15
N ARG A 121 -12.01 -13.46 -16.91
CA ARG A 121 -11.39 -12.83 -15.73
C ARG A 121 -9.91 -13.18 -15.58
N GLU A 122 -9.51 -14.40 -15.89
CA GLU A 122 -8.10 -14.80 -15.89
C GLU A 122 -7.29 -14.01 -16.92
N GLY A 123 -7.81 -13.87 -18.14
CA GLY A 123 -7.18 -13.06 -19.20
C GLY A 123 -7.10 -11.57 -18.85
N GLU A 124 -8.16 -11.00 -18.27
CA GLU A 124 -8.15 -9.61 -17.75
C GLU A 124 -7.09 -9.42 -16.67
N ARG A 125 -7.01 -10.35 -15.70
CA ARG A 125 -6.01 -10.32 -14.64
C ARG A 125 -4.59 -10.38 -15.19
N GLN A 126 -4.33 -11.24 -16.17
CA GLN A 126 -3.00 -11.35 -16.76
C GLN A 126 -2.62 -10.05 -17.48
N ARG A 127 -3.53 -9.48 -18.27
CA ARG A 127 -3.31 -8.19 -18.94
C ARG A 127 -3.02 -7.06 -17.96
N ILE A 128 -3.80 -6.94 -16.88
CA ILE A 128 -3.58 -5.92 -15.84
C ILE A 128 -2.21 -6.09 -15.18
N ARG A 129 -1.79 -7.32 -14.90
CA ARG A 129 -0.45 -7.55 -14.35
C ARG A 129 0.62 -7.04 -15.32
N ASP A 130 0.59 -7.52 -16.56
CA ASP A 130 1.64 -7.25 -17.54
C ASP A 130 1.72 -5.76 -17.86
N GLU A 131 0.57 -5.06 -17.90
CA GLU A 131 0.54 -3.61 -18.13
C GLU A 131 1.12 -2.80 -16.96
N PHE A 132 0.81 -3.17 -15.71
CA PHE A 132 1.12 -2.34 -14.54
C PHE A 132 2.44 -2.71 -13.85
N GLU A 133 3.01 -3.89 -14.13
CA GLU A 133 4.30 -4.30 -13.58
C GLU A 133 5.43 -3.35 -14.03
N ASP A 134 5.42 -2.94 -15.31
CA ASP A 134 6.39 -1.99 -15.87
C ASP A 134 6.14 -0.53 -15.45
N ARG A 135 5.01 -0.25 -14.78
CA ARG A 135 4.55 1.11 -14.44
C ARG A 135 4.67 1.44 -12.96
N VAL A 136 5.36 0.59 -12.20
CA VAL A 136 5.69 0.87 -10.81
C VAL A 136 6.51 2.16 -10.72
N GLY A 137 6.11 3.06 -9.83
CA GLY A 137 6.66 4.40 -9.69
C GLY A 137 5.94 5.49 -10.51
N GLU A 138 4.97 5.13 -11.37
CA GLU A 138 4.17 6.11 -12.10
C GLU A 138 2.99 6.65 -11.28
N LEU A 139 2.61 7.90 -11.60
CA LEU A 139 1.43 8.54 -11.03
C LEU A 139 0.17 8.03 -11.73
N LEU A 140 -0.73 7.42 -10.96
CA LEU A 140 -2.03 6.99 -11.43
C LEU A 140 -3.11 7.93 -10.88
N SER A 141 -4.09 8.24 -11.73
CA SER A 141 -5.24 9.07 -11.39
C SER A 141 -6.51 8.22 -11.36
N GLY A 142 -7.40 8.54 -10.43
CA GLY A 142 -8.67 7.85 -10.27
C GLY A 142 -9.60 8.60 -9.33
N GLU A 143 -10.61 7.88 -8.85
CA GLU A 143 -11.61 8.37 -7.91
C GLU A 143 -11.72 7.40 -6.73
N VAL A 144 -11.95 7.93 -5.54
CA VAL A 144 -12.15 7.10 -4.35
C VAL A 144 -13.49 6.40 -4.45
N GLN A 145 -13.48 5.07 -4.61
CA GLN A 145 -14.69 4.28 -4.73
C GLN A 145 -15.31 4.00 -3.37
N GLN A 146 -14.49 3.62 -2.38
CA GLN A 146 -14.93 3.29 -1.04
C GLN A 146 -13.76 3.39 -0.06
N THR A 147 -14.05 3.86 1.16
CA THR A 147 -13.11 3.79 2.29
C THR A 147 -13.55 2.67 3.22
N GLU A 148 -12.70 1.65 3.39
CA GLU A 148 -12.92 0.53 4.31
C GLU A 148 -12.02 0.66 5.54
N ARG A 149 -12.24 -0.17 6.57
CA ARG A 149 -11.32 -0.25 7.72
C ARG A 149 -9.93 -0.68 7.22
N GLY A 150 -8.96 0.21 7.32
CA GLY A 150 -7.54 -0.07 7.04
C GLY A 150 -7.09 0.08 5.58
N LYS A 151 -7.97 0.45 4.64
CA LYS A 151 -7.60 0.72 3.24
C LYS A 151 -8.64 1.57 2.51
N MET A 152 -8.21 2.20 1.43
CA MET A 152 -9.07 2.93 0.50
C MET A 152 -9.08 2.21 -0.84
N VAL A 153 -10.26 1.97 -1.41
CA VAL A 153 -10.43 1.39 -2.74
C VAL A 153 -10.54 2.53 -3.75
N VAL A 154 -9.72 2.46 -4.79
CA VAL A 154 -9.61 3.52 -5.81
C VAL A 154 -10.01 2.94 -7.15
N MET A 155 -10.93 3.60 -7.85
CA MET A 155 -11.24 3.30 -9.24
C MET A 155 -10.28 4.09 -10.13
N LEU A 156 -9.37 3.41 -10.82
CA LEU A 156 -8.42 4.05 -11.71
C LEU A 156 -9.08 4.47 -13.03
N ASN A 157 -8.66 5.62 -13.57
CA ASN A 157 -9.17 6.11 -14.84
C ASN A 157 -8.71 5.25 -16.02
N LEU A 158 -7.49 4.74 -15.95
CA LEU A 158 -6.90 3.94 -17.02
C LEU A 158 -7.41 2.49 -17.02
N ALA A 159 -7.65 1.93 -15.84
CA ALA A 159 -8.10 0.54 -15.68
C ALA A 159 -9.18 0.48 -14.60
N ARG A 160 -10.45 0.65 -15.02
CA ARG A 160 -11.60 0.64 -14.10
C ARG A 160 -11.83 -0.71 -13.43
N ASP A 161 -11.42 -1.79 -14.10
CA ASP A 161 -11.60 -3.17 -13.63
C ASP A 161 -10.43 -3.67 -12.77
N ALA A 162 -9.38 -2.87 -12.56
CA ALA A 162 -8.25 -3.23 -11.73
C ALA A 162 -8.56 -3.11 -10.23
N ASP A 163 -8.17 -4.10 -9.43
CA ASP A 163 -8.23 -4.03 -7.96
C ASP A 163 -7.12 -3.10 -7.46
N ALA A 164 -7.42 -1.82 -7.30
CA ALA A 164 -6.47 -0.82 -6.81
C ALA A 164 -6.84 -0.31 -5.42
N ILE A 165 -5.87 -0.35 -4.50
CA ILE A 165 -6.06 0.06 -3.12
C ILE A 165 -4.92 0.93 -2.60
N ILE A 166 -5.22 1.81 -1.64
CA ILE A 166 -4.23 2.49 -0.80
C ILE A 166 -4.37 1.95 0.63
N PRO A 167 -3.48 1.07 1.10
CA PRO A 167 -3.46 0.61 2.49
C PRO A 167 -3.28 1.77 3.47
N TRP A 168 -3.75 1.65 4.71
CA TRP A 168 -3.64 2.69 5.74
C TRP A 168 -2.22 3.24 5.92
N LYS A 169 -1.21 2.35 5.94
CA LYS A 169 0.21 2.71 6.04
C LYS A 169 0.73 3.53 4.84
N GLU A 170 0.02 3.45 3.71
CA GLU A 170 0.36 4.13 2.46
C GLU A 170 -0.47 5.41 2.25
N GLN A 171 -1.33 5.78 3.20
CA GLN A 171 -2.12 7.01 3.19
C GLN A 171 -1.39 8.12 3.96
N ASN A 172 -1.70 9.37 3.61
CA ASN A 172 -1.33 10.52 4.43
C ASN A 172 -2.38 10.71 5.54
N PRO A 173 -2.03 10.60 6.83
CA PRO A 173 -3.00 10.68 7.94
C PRO A 173 -3.76 12.01 8.02
N ARG A 174 -3.19 13.08 7.44
CA ARG A 174 -3.78 14.43 7.42
C ARG A 174 -4.82 14.62 6.32
N GLU A 175 -4.83 13.75 5.32
CA GLU A 175 -5.80 13.81 4.24
C GLU A 175 -7.13 13.15 4.64
N ARG A 176 -8.21 13.66 4.09
CA ARG A 176 -9.57 13.14 4.29
C ARG A 176 -10.22 13.08 2.93
N PHE A 177 -10.42 11.86 2.43
CA PHE A 177 -11.12 11.62 1.18
C PHE A 177 -12.52 11.08 1.46
N ARG A 178 -13.47 11.49 0.63
CA ARG A 178 -14.83 10.98 0.55
C ARG A 178 -14.99 10.15 -0.71
N GLN A 179 -16.03 9.33 -0.73
CA GLN A 179 -16.41 8.61 -1.94
C GLN A 179 -16.71 9.60 -3.08
N GLY A 180 -16.16 9.32 -4.26
CA GLY A 180 -16.26 10.15 -5.46
C GLY A 180 -15.19 11.24 -5.55
N ASP A 181 -14.38 11.47 -4.51
CA ASP A 181 -13.32 12.47 -4.58
C ASP A 181 -12.24 12.01 -5.58
N PRO A 182 -11.71 12.93 -6.42
CA PRO A 182 -10.59 12.63 -7.28
C PRO A 182 -9.34 12.41 -6.43
N ILE A 183 -8.55 11.41 -6.81
CA ILE A 183 -7.33 11.06 -6.10
C ILE A 183 -6.22 10.69 -7.09
N ARG A 184 -5.01 11.15 -6.77
CA ARG A 184 -3.77 10.73 -7.43
C ARG A 184 -2.92 9.95 -6.45
N ALA A 185 -2.26 8.90 -6.90
CA ALA A 185 -1.35 8.13 -6.07
C ALA A 185 -0.27 7.50 -6.96
N VAL A 186 0.88 7.21 -6.38
CA VAL A 186 1.91 6.46 -7.12
C VAL A 186 1.59 4.97 -7.05
N LEU A 187 1.81 4.24 -8.14
CA LEU A 187 1.83 2.79 -8.09
C LEU A 187 3.09 2.33 -7.35
N LYS A 188 2.95 1.80 -6.14
CA LYS A 188 4.09 1.35 -5.33
C LYS A 188 4.54 -0.05 -5.72
N LYS A 189 3.58 -0.96 -5.96
CA LYS A 189 3.83 -2.34 -6.40
C LYS A 189 2.56 -3.01 -6.88
N VAL A 190 2.73 -4.12 -7.58
CA VAL A 190 1.66 -5.05 -7.96
C VAL A 190 1.79 -6.31 -7.11
N ASP A 191 0.78 -6.60 -6.28
CA ASP A 191 0.76 -7.79 -5.42
C ASP A 191 -0.11 -8.89 -6.05
N GLU A 192 0.39 -10.12 -6.07
CA GLU A 192 -0.43 -11.27 -6.44
C GLU A 192 -1.37 -11.67 -5.30
N THR A 193 -2.65 -11.82 -5.61
CA THR A 193 -3.64 -12.36 -4.67
C THR A 193 -4.40 -13.53 -5.31
N PRO A 194 -5.04 -14.41 -4.51
CA PRO A 194 -5.93 -15.45 -5.05
C PRO A 194 -7.07 -14.89 -5.92
N LYS A 195 -7.37 -13.59 -5.82
CA LYS A 195 -8.40 -12.91 -6.60
C LYS A 195 -7.84 -12.19 -7.84
N GLY A 196 -6.54 -12.26 -8.12
CA GLY A 196 -5.87 -11.57 -9.22
C GLY A 196 -4.81 -10.58 -8.74
N PRO A 197 -4.12 -9.89 -9.66
CA PRO A 197 -3.19 -8.83 -9.31
C PRO A 197 -3.93 -7.69 -8.64
N ARG A 198 -3.30 -7.16 -7.59
CA ARG A 198 -3.76 -6.01 -6.85
C ARG A 198 -2.74 -4.89 -6.97
N LEU A 199 -3.19 -3.73 -7.41
CA LEU A 199 -2.37 -2.54 -7.51
C LEU A 199 -2.32 -1.86 -6.13
N ILE A 200 -1.14 -1.88 -5.51
CA ILE A 200 -0.90 -1.18 -4.26
C ILE A 200 -0.42 0.23 -4.58
N LEU A 201 -1.31 1.18 -4.33
CA LEU A 201 -1.08 2.60 -4.52
C LEU A 201 -0.56 3.22 -3.21
N SER A 202 0.18 4.31 -3.33
CA SER A 202 0.66 5.07 -2.17
C SER A 202 0.60 6.58 -2.37
N ARG A 203 0.25 7.28 -1.30
CA ARG A 203 0.43 8.72 -1.14
C ARG A 203 1.46 9.06 -0.05
N ALA A 204 1.87 8.07 0.74
CA ALA A 204 2.89 8.18 1.80
C ALA A 204 4.33 7.94 1.28
N ASP A 205 4.49 7.11 0.26
CA ASP A 205 5.80 6.69 -0.22
C ASP A 205 6.60 7.86 -0.86
N PRO A 206 7.94 7.93 -0.69
CA PRO A 206 8.78 8.91 -1.39
C PRO A 206 8.64 8.91 -2.92
N LEU A 207 8.30 7.76 -3.52
CA LEU A 207 8.03 7.65 -4.96
C LEU A 207 6.89 8.59 -5.41
N PHE A 208 5.92 8.87 -4.53
CA PHE A 208 4.84 9.80 -4.84
C PHE A 208 5.35 11.21 -5.06
N VAL A 209 6.27 11.68 -4.20
CA VAL A 209 6.91 12.99 -4.36
C VAL A 209 7.70 13.04 -5.67
N SER A 210 8.48 12.00 -5.96
CA SER A 210 9.23 11.90 -7.22
C SER A 210 8.32 12.00 -8.45
N ALA A 211 7.22 11.25 -8.45
CA ALA A 211 6.26 11.22 -9.56
C ALA A 211 5.56 12.58 -9.76
N LEU A 212 5.21 13.28 -8.67
CA LEU A 212 4.64 14.63 -8.72
C LEU A 212 5.63 15.65 -9.29
N PHE A 213 6.88 15.60 -8.87
CA PHE A 213 7.93 16.47 -9.42
C PHE A 213 8.21 16.17 -10.89
N LYS A 214 8.19 14.90 -11.31
CA LYS A 214 8.31 14.51 -12.72
C LYS A 214 7.17 15.06 -13.58
N LEU A 215 5.95 15.16 -13.03
CA LEU A 215 4.80 15.78 -13.71
C LEU A 215 4.94 17.31 -13.81
N GLU A 216 5.36 17.95 -12.72
CA GLU A 216 5.38 19.41 -12.59
C GLU A 216 6.62 20.09 -13.20
N VAL A 217 7.76 19.36 -13.28
CA VAL A 217 9.06 19.91 -13.70
C VAL A 217 9.51 19.26 -15.01
N PRO A 218 9.42 19.97 -16.16
CA PRO A 218 9.80 19.43 -17.47
C PRO A 218 11.25 18.93 -17.54
N GLU A 219 12.16 19.60 -16.83
CA GLU A 219 13.57 19.25 -16.78
C GLU A 219 13.81 17.89 -16.09
N ILE A 220 12.93 17.49 -15.16
CA ILE A 220 12.97 16.15 -14.54
C ILE A 220 12.38 15.11 -15.48
N TYR A 221 11.28 15.44 -16.17
CA TYR A 221 10.70 14.55 -17.18
C TYR A 221 11.68 14.23 -18.32
N GLN A 222 12.48 15.23 -18.73
CA GLN A 222 13.52 15.09 -19.76
C GLN A 222 14.84 14.51 -19.24
N GLU A 223 14.90 14.12 -17.96
CA GLU A 223 16.11 13.60 -17.29
C GLU A 223 17.32 14.54 -17.31
N ILE A 224 17.11 15.84 -17.49
CA ILE A 224 18.14 16.87 -17.39
C ILE A 224 18.45 17.11 -15.92
N VAL A 225 17.40 17.25 -15.10
CA VAL A 225 17.49 17.33 -13.65
C VAL A 225 17.08 15.98 -13.06
N GLU A 226 17.89 15.46 -12.15
CA GLU A 226 17.68 14.18 -11.50
C GLU A 226 17.43 14.39 -9.99
N ILE A 227 16.38 13.75 -9.47
CA ILE A 227 16.16 13.67 -8.02
C ILE A 227 17.05 12.54 -7.50
N LYS A 228 18.13 12.90 -6.80
CA LYS A 228 19.11 11.93 -6.29
C LYS A 228 18.60 11.20 -5.05
N ARG A 229 17.97 11.92 -4.13
CA ARG A 229 17.49 11.37 -2.85
C ARG A 229 16.27 12.13 -2.34
N ILE A 230 15.43 11.43 -1.58
CA ILE A 230 14.25 11.97 -0.92
C ILE A 230 14.22 11.44 0.51
N ALA A 231 14.07 12.35 1.48
CA ALA A 231 13.78 12.02 2.87
C ALA A 231 12.44 12.65 3.24
N ARG A 232 11.47 11.84 3.70
CA ARG A 232 10.08 12.24 3.81
C ARG A 232 9.49 11.85 5.15
N GLU A 233 8.93 12.84 5.84
CA GLU A 233 7.99 12.64 6.95
C GLU A 233 6.58 13.04 6.45
N VAL A 234 5.75 12.03 6.20
CA VAL A 234 4.46 12.13 5.49
C VAL A 234 3.54 13.17 6.12
N GLY A 235 3.02 14.07 5.28
CA GLY A 235 2.15 15.16 5.69
C GLY A 235 2.85 16.26 6.48
N GLY A 236 4.09 16.06 6.93
CA GLY A 236 4.90 16.99 7.72
C GLY A 236 5.86 17.80 6.87
N ARG A 237 6.97 17.16 6.49
CA ARG A 237 8.05 17.82 5.74
C ARG A 237 8.85 16.79 4.94
N THR A 238 9.25 17.18 3.74
CA THR A 238 10.11 16.40 2.86
C THR A 238 11.32 17.22 2.45
N LYS A 239 12.50 16.59 2.48
CA LYS A 239 13.71 17.12 1.84
C LYS A 239 13.99 16.33 0.58
N ILE A 240 14.26 17.04 -0.52
CA ILE A 240 14.68 16.44 -1.78
C ILE A 240 16.05 16.97 -2.19
N ALA A 241 16.91 16.08 -2.64
CA ALA A 241 18.24 16.41 -3.17
C ALA A 241 18.23 16.26 -4.69
N VAL A 242 18.57 17.32 -5.40
CA VAL A 242 18.50 17.38 -6.86
C VAL A 242 19.85 17.74 -7.47
N SER A 243 20.15 17.20 -8.65
CA SER A 243 21.35 17.53 -9.43
C SER A 243 20.98 17.71 -10.90
N SER A 244 21.68 18.59 -11.61
CA SER A 244 21.55 18.71 -13.06
C SER A 244 22.67 17.95 -13.77
N ARG A 245 22.36 17.31 -14.90
CA ARG A 245 23.35 16.77 -15.85
C ARG A 245 23.91 17.86 -16.75
N ASP A 246 23.22 18.99 -16.86
CA ASP A 246 23.63 20.18 -17.60
C ASP A 246 24.05 21.29 -16.63
N GLU A 247 25.31 21.73 -16.70
CA GLU A 247 25.87 22.78 -15.85
C GLU A 247 25.20 24.15 -16.07
N SER A 248 24.54 24.37 -17.21
CA SER A 248 23.83 25.61 -17.51
C SER A 248 22.47 25.72 -16.82
N ILE A 249 21.97 24.62 -16.23
CA ILE A 249 20.65 24.54 -15.61
C ILE A 249 20.81 24.41 -14.10
N ASP A 250 20.24 25.37 -13.36
CA ASP A 250 20.14 25.28 -11.90
C ASP A 250 19.03 24.29 -11.51
N PRO A 251 19.37 23.12 -10.91
CA PRO A 251 18.38 22.10 -10.57
C PRO A 251 17.41 22.57 -9.48
N VAL A 252 17.84 23.45 -8.56
CA VAL A 252 16.95 23.95 -7.50
C VAL A 252 15.95 24.93 -8.11
N GLY A 253 16.43 25.91 -8.89
CA GLY A 253 15.59 26.87 -9.60
C GLY A 253 14.57 26.21 -10.53
N ALA A 254 14.96 25.14 -11.25
CA ALA A 254 14.05 24.36 -12.08
C ALA A 254 12.91 23.74 -11.25
N CYS A 255 13.21 23.13 -10.10
CA CYS A 255 12.18 22.51 -9.27
C CYS A 255 11.28 23.53 -8.54
N VAL A 256 11.82 24.68 -8.16
CA VAL A 256 11.07 25.75 -7.48
C VAL A 256 10.15 26.47 -8.46
N GLY A 257 10.63 26.78 -9.67
CA GLY A 257 9.90 27.56 -10.65
C GLY A 257 9.77 29.05 -10.28
N MET A 258 9.06 29.82 -11.11
CA MET A 258 8.89 31.26 -10.88
C MET A 258 8.15 31.51 -9.57
N LYS A 259 8.82 32.19 -8.62
CA LYS A 259 8.28 32.48 -7.27
C LYS A 259 7.78 31.23 -6.52
N GLY A 260 8.33 30.05 -6.81
CA GLY A 260 7.92 28.81 -6.15
C GLY A 260 6.69 28.15 -6.74
N SER A 261 6.18 28.58 -7.91
CA SER A 261 4.92 28.09 -8.45
C SER A 261 4.86 26.57 -8.59
N ARG A 262 5.95 25.94 -9.03
CA ARG A 262 6.03 24.49 -9.27
C ARG A 262 6.03 23.71 -7.96
N VAL A 263 6.93 24.05 -7.04
CA VAL A 263 6.97 23.41 -5.73
C VAL A 263 5.66 23.61 -4.95
N GLN A 264 5.00 24.75 -5.08
CA GLN A 264 3.71 24.99 -4.42
C GLN A 264 2.58 24.12 -4.99
N ALA A 265 2.59 23.81 -6.29
CA ALA A 265 1.65 22.86 -6.87
C ALA A 265 1.81 21.47 -6.26
N VAL A 266 3.05 21.00 -6.09
CA VAL A 266 3.36 19.72 -5.43
C VAL A 266 2.95 19.76 -3.94
N VAL A 267 3.29 20.83 -3.20
CA VAL A 267 2.89 21.01 -1.80
C VAL A 267 1.37 20.95 -1.64
N SER A 268 0.62 21.57 -2.56
CA SER A 268 -0.84 21.53 -2.56
C SER A 268 -1.38 20.11 -2.76
N GLU A 269 -0.80 19.36 -3.70
CA GLU A 269 -1.19 17.96 -3.96
C GLU A 269 -0.85 17.04 -2.79
N LEU A 270 0.18 17.34 -1.99
CA LEU A 270 0.55 16.60 -0.77
C LEU A 270 -0.24 17.02 0.49
N GLY A 271 -1.28 17.84 0.34
CA GLY A 271 -2.09 18.30 1.48
C GLY A 271 -1.36 19.27 2.42
N GLY A 272 -0.46 20.10 1.88
CA GLY A 272 0.28 21.11 2.65
C GLY A 272 1.59 20.63 3.28
N GLU A 273 2.08 19.45 2.90
CA GLU A 273 3.40 18.95 3.30
C GLU A 273 4.50 19.92 2.84
N ARG A 274 5.37 20.38 3.75
CA ARG A 274 6.43 21.35 3.38
C ARG A 274 7.57 20.66 2.63
N ILE A 275 8.07 21.25 1.56
CA ILE A 275 9.18 20.70 0.78
C ILE A 275 10.39 21.63 0.83
N ASP A 276 11.56 21.08 1.20
CA ASP A 276 12.86 21.73 1.00
C ASP A 276 13.59 21.07 -0.17
N ILE A 277 14.13 21.88 -1.06
CA ILE A 277 14.87 21.43 -2.24
C ILE A 277 16.33 21.88 -2.06
N VAL A 278 17.26 20.93 -2.06
CA VAL A 278 18.68 21.20 -1.86
C VAL A 278 19.51 20.64 -3.01
N PRO A 279 20.61 21.31 -3.40
CA PRO A 279 21.48 20.79 -4.45
C PRO A 279 22.28 19.60 -3.90
N TRP A 280 22.20 18.46 -4.57
CA TRP A 280 22.99 17.28 -4.23
C TRP A 280 24.48 17.54 -4.47
N HIS A 281 25.34 16.85 -3.73
CA HIS A 281 26.79 16.88 -3.93
C HIS A 281 27.40 15.51 -3.60
N PRO A 282 28.41 15.04 -4.34
CA PRO A 282 29.07 13.76 -4.05
C PRO A 282 29.89 13.79 -2.75
N GLU A 283 30.49 14.93 -2.42
CA GLU A 283 31.23 15.11 -1.18
C GLU A 283 30.28 15.32 0.00
N THR A 284 30.33 14.40 0.96
CA THR A 284 29.41 14.32 2.10
C THR A 284 29.38 15.60 2.94
N GLU A 285 30.54 16.22 3.19
CA GLU A 285 30.61 17.44 4.00
C GLU A 285 29.89 18.62 3.35
N VAL A 286 30.07 18.78 2.03
CA VAL A 286 29.38 19.80 1.25
C VAL A 286 27.88 19.51 1.20
N PHE A 287 27.52 18.24 1.01
CA PHE A 287 26.11 17.84 0.99
C PHE A 287 25.43 18.06 2.34
N ALA A 288 26.12 17.81 3.46
CA ALA A 288 25.61 18.05 4.80
C ALA A 288 25.29 19.52 5.09
N ARG A 289 26.19 20.43 4.69
CA ARG A 289 25.91 21.88 4.81
C ARG A 289 24.66 22.29 4.04
N ARG A 290 24.44 21.69 2.86
CA ARG A 290 23.27 21.97 2.02
C ARG A 290 21.99 21.34 2.58
N ALA A 291 22.07 20.10 3.08
CA ALA A 291 20.92 19.36 3.62
C ALA A 291 20.36 20.00 4.91
N LEU A 292 21.20 20.63 5.72
CA LEU A 292 20.80 21.35 6.93
C LEU A 292 20.14 22.72 6.65
N ALA A 293 20.10 23.17 5.39
CA ALA A 293 19.37 24.37 5.01
C ALA A 293 17.90 24.30 5.50
N PRO A 294 17.36 25.41 6.02
CA PRO A 294 17.85 26.79 5.92
C PRO A 294 18.92 27.22 6.95
N ALA A 295 19.30 26.37 7.91
CA ALA A 295 20.29 26.72 8.91
C ALA A 295 21.68 26.86 8.29
N ARG A 296 22.44 27.88 8.73
CA ARG A 296 23.82 28.10 8.30
C ARG A 296 24.78 27.31 9.18
N VAL A 297 25.60 26.48 8.53
CA VAL A 297 26.58 25.62 9.21
C VAL A 297 27.97 26.23 9.11
N SER A 298 28.59 26.47 10.26
CA SER A 298 29.88 27.14 10.39
C SER A 298 31.03 26.18 10.08
N ARG A 299 30.96 24.94 10.55
CA ARG A 299 31.96 23.90 10.30
C ARG A 299 31.31 22.52 10.20
N VAL A 300 31.84 21.68 9.33
CA VAL A 300 31.46 20.26 9.22
C VAL A 300 32.73 19.42 9.29
N VAL A 301 32.67 18.33 10.04
CA VAL A 301 33.71 17.30 10.10
C VAL A 301 33.03 15.96 9.88
N SER A 302 33.58 15.14 8.99
CA SER A 302 33.06 13.79 8.73
C SER A 302 33.98 12.70 9.31
N ASN A 303 33.38 11.63 9.82
CA ASN A 303 34.04 10.36 10.11
C ASN A 303 33.54 9.30 9.12
N PRO A 304 34.33 8.94 8.09
CA PRO A 304 33.94 7.93 7.12
C PRO A 304 33.80 6.52 7.69
N GLU A 305 34.57 6.15 8.71
CA GLU A 305 34.54 4.80 9.30
C GLU A 305 33.24 4.57 10.08
N ARG A 306 32.76 5.59 10.80
CA ARG A 306 31.53 5.53 11.60
C ARG A 306 30.29 6.01 10.86
N GLN A 307 30.43 6.57 9.66
CA GLN A 307 29.36 7.26 8.92
C GLN A 307 28.66 8.36 9.73
N VAL A 308 29.44 9.11 10.52
CA VAL A 308 28.96 10.22 11.36
C VAL A 308 29.47 11.55 10.82
N ILE A 309 28.60 12.56 10.84
CA ILE A 309 28.92 13.94 10.45
C ILE A 309 28.68 14.83 11.66
N THR A 310 29.71 15.55 12.08
CA THR A 310 29.62 16.56 13.13
C THR A 310 29.45 17.93 12.48
N ALA A 311 28.27 18.53 12.66
CA ALA A 311 27.93 19.86 12.17
C ALA A 311 27.92 20.88 13.31
N ILE A 312 28.72 21.93 13.19
CA ILE A 312 28.82 23.01 14.17
C ILE A 312 28.13 24.24 13.59
N VAL A 313 27.19 24.79 14.35
CA VAL A 313 26.39 25.96 13.97
C VAL A 313 26.52 27.05 15.04
N ASP A 314 26.26 28.28 14.65
CA ASP A 314 26.19 29.39 15.59
C ASP A 314 24.96 29.22 16.52
N GLU A 315 25.01 29.77 17.74
CA GLU A 315 23.95 29.56 18.75
C GLU A 315 22.55 30.00 18.27
N ASP A 316 22.48 31.06 17.46
CA ASP A 316 21.23 31.56 16.87
C ASP A 316 20.69 30.64 15.76
N GLN A 317 21.56 29.82 15.14
CA GLN A 317 21.20 28.86 14.11
C GLN A 317 20.88 27.46 14.69
N LEU A 318 21.27 27.18 15.93
CA LEU A 318 21.11 25.88 16.58
C LEU A 318 19.66 25.38 16.56
N SER A 319 18.74 26.22 17.03
CA SER A 319 17.31 25.88 17.05
C SER A 319 16.75 25.61 15.64
N LEU A 320 17.18 26.39 14.64
CA LEU A 320 16.75 26.21 13.25
C LEU A 320 17.31 24.92 12.64
N ALA A 321 18.55 24.57 12.98
CA ALA A 321 19.24 23.39 12.49
C ALA A 321 18.66 22.09 13.05
N ILE A 322 18.28 22.08 14.33
CA ILE A 322 17.54 20.98 14.97
C ILE A 322 16.13 20.90 14.36
N GLY A 323 15.44 22.04 14.28
CA GLY A 323 14.05 22.12 13.86
C GLY A 323 13.08 21.60 14.93
N ARG A 324 11.77 21.73 14.67
CA ARG A 324 10.73 21.25 15.61
C ARG A 324 10.88 19.74 15.83
N ASN A 325 11.05 19.31 17.08
CA ASN A 325 11.23 17.90 17.47
C ASN A 325 12.37 17.19 16.71
N GLY A 326 13.44 17.92 16.36
CA GLY A 326 14.58 17.36 15.61
C GLY A 326 14.28 17.03 14.14
N GLN A 327 13.13 17.44 13.59
CA GLN A 327 12.72 17.08 12.24
C GLN A 327 13.74 17.49 11.16
N ASN A 328 14.39 18.65 11.29
CA ASN A 328 15.30 19.13 10.25
C ASN A 328 16.58 18.30 10.18
N VAL A 329 17.21 18.03 11.34
CA VAL A 329 18.41 17.20 11.43
C VAL A 329 18.11 15.74 11.08
N ARG A 330 16.95 15.20 11.47
CA ARG A 330 16.53 13.83 11.12
C ARG A 330 16.34 13.66 9.61
N LEU A 331 15.63 14.58 8.96
CA LEU A 331 15.45 14.56 7.51
C LEU A 331 16.79 14.75 6.77
N ALA A 332 17.69 15.61 7.27
CA ALA A 332 19.01 15.77 6.68
C ALA A 332 19.85 14.49 6.82
N SER A 333 19.83 13.85 7.99
CA SER A 333 20.49 12.55 8.25
C SER A 333 19.97 11.46 7.31
N GLN A 334 18.64 11.30 7.19
CA GLN A 334 18.01 10.36 6.26
C GLN A 334 18.37 10.66 4.79
N LEU A 335 18.42 11.94 4.41
CA LEU A 335 18.74 12.35 3.04
C LEU A 335 20.19 12.00 2.69
N ILE A 336 21.14 12.18 3.61
CA ILE A 336 22.56 11.85 3.40
C ILE A 336 22.82 10.35 3.61
N GLY A 337 21.99 9.68 4.42
CA GLY A 337 22.21 8.30 4.88
C GLY A 337 23.35 8.19 5.89
N TRP A 338 23.66 9.26 6.61
CA TRP A 338 24.72 9.35 7.63
C TRP A 338 24.15 10.00 8.88
N GLN A 339 24.59 9.59 10.05
CA GLN A 339 24.20 10.25 11.29
C GLN A 339 24.77 11.67 11.32
N ILE A 340 23.98 12.63 11.80
CA ILE A 340 24.40 14.03 11.95
C ILE A 340 24.32 14.41 13.42
N ASP A 341 25.48 14.65 14.02
CA ASP A 341 25.61 15.22 15.36
C ASP A 341 25.73 16.74 15.23
N LEU A 342 24.93 17.47 15.98
CA LEU A 342 24.78 18.91 15.82
C LEU A 342 25.14 19.67 17.10
N TYR A 343 26.09 20.60 17.01
CA TYR A 343 26.64 21.33 18.16
C TYR A 343 26.55 22.83 17.99
N GLY A 344 26.24 23.52 19.10
CA GLY A 344 26.38 24.97 19.20
C GLY A 344 27.85 25.38 19.30
N SER A 345 28.19 26.54 18.73
CA SER A 345 29.55 27.09 18.76
C SER A 345 30.15 27.22 20.18
N ARG A 346 29.34 27.50 21.21
CA ARG A 346 29.80 27.61 22.61
C ARG A 346 30.05 26.24 23.21
N GLU A 347 29.09 25.32 23.02
CA GLU A 347 29.19 23.94 23.50
C GLU A 347 30.43 23.24 22.91
N TRP A 348 30.70 23.47 21.63
CA TRP A 348 31.89 22.95 20.97
C TRP A 348 33.20 23.54 21.53
N LEU A 349 33.21 24.82 21.91
CA LEU A 349 34.38 25.49 22.47
C LEU A 349 34.68 25.00 23.90
N GLU A 350 33.65 24.78 24.70
CA GLU A 350 33.74 24.29 26.08
C GLU A 350 34.23 22.85 26.14
N LYS A 351 33.84 22.02 25.17
CA LYS A 351 34.31 20.62 25.05
C LYS A 351 35.78 20.51 24.59
N GLY A 352 36.37 21.61 24.12
CA GLY A 352 37.77 21.72 23.73
C GLY A 352 38.16 20.94 22.46
N PRO A 353 39.30 21.27 21.81
CA PRO A 353 39.81 20.51 20.66
C PRO A 353 40.33 19.10 21.03
N GLU A 354 40.39 18.77 22.33
CA GLU A 354 40.75 17.45 22.87
C GLU A 354 39.55 16.50 23.01
N PHE A 355 38.32 16.94 22.70
CA PHE A 355 37.27 16.01 22.35
C PHE A 355 37.74 15.32 21.07
N SER A 356 38.42 14.18 21.20
CA SER A 356 38.91 13.37 20.10
C SER A 356 37.79 13.37 19.06
N LEU A 357 38.07 13.98 17.90
CA LEU A 357 37.11 14.10 16.80
C LEU A 357 36.55 12.74 16.37
N PHE A 358 37.16 11.66 16.87
CA PHE A 358 36.82 10.26 16.73
C PHE A 358 37.02 9.47 18.04
N GLY A 359 36.89 10.11 19.21
CA GLY A 359 36.97 9.41 20.49
C GLY A 359 36.04 8.21 20.45
N GLU A 360 36.53 7.07 20.95
CA GLU A 360 35.72 5.89 21.25
C GLU A 360 34.55 6.38 22.12
N ARG A 361 33.46 6.76 21.46
CA ARG A 361 32.16 6.60 22.05
C ARG A 361 31.99 5.09 21.97
N ASP A 362 32.25 4.44 23.09
CA ASP A 362 31.59 3.18 23.42
C ASP A 362 30.15 3.28 22.91
N GLU A 363 29.65 2.20 22.32
CA GLU A 363 28.36 2.09 21.64
C GLU A 363 27.13 2.42 22.53
N ASP A 364 27.35 2.90 23.75
CA ASP A 364 26.37 2.99 24.84
C ASP A 364 25.95 4.42 25.24
N GLN A 365 26.27 5.46 24.46
CA GLN A 365 25.78 6.83 24.75
C GLN A 365 24.50 7.18 23.99
N TYR A 366 23.43 6.45 24.30
CA TYR A 366 22.12 7.07 24.40
C TYR A 366 22.12 7.95 25.65
N GLU A 367 22.50 9.23 25.54
CA GLU A 367 22.09 10.25 26.52
C GLU A 367 20.58 10.53 26.36
N THR A 368 19.75 9.52 26.62
CA THR A 368 18.57 9.74 27.45
C THR A 368 19.12 10.03 28.83
N ALA A 369 18.77 11.16 29.44
CA ALA A 369 19.16 11.45 30.81
C ALA A 369 18.73 10.26 31.70
N ASP A 370 19.69 9.44 32.10
CA ASP A 370 19.46 8.31 32.99
C ASP A 370 19.18 8.88 34.38
N PHE A 371 17.94 8.81 34.82
CA PHE A 371 17.54 9.33 36.12
C PHE A 371 17.62 8.21 37.18
N PRO A 372 17.96 8.55 38.45
CA PRO A 372 18.02 7.57 39.52
C PRO A 372 16.67 6.87 39.73
N LEU A 373 16.69 5.57 40.03
CA LEU A 373 15.46 4.82 40.36
C LEU A 373 14.73 5.41 41.58
N ALA A 374 15.44 6.14 42.44
CA ALA A 374 14.86 6.85 43.59
C ALA A 374 13.88 7.97 43.19
N GLU A 375 13.91 8.44 41.95
CA GLU A 375 12.95 9.42 41.42
C GLU A 375 11.66 8.77 40.92
N LEU A 376 11.62 7.43 40.83
CA LEU A 376 10.42 6.67 40.48
C LEU A 376 9.56 6.38 41.71
N GLU A 377 8.24 6.35 41.52
CA GLU A 377 7.26 6.00 42.56
C GLU A 377 7.25 4.49 42.85
N LEU A 378 8.39 3.95 43.30
CA LEU A 378 8.56 2.54 43.64
C LEU A 378 8.51 2.30 45.15
N PRO A 379 7.98 1.16 45.62
CA PRO A 379 8.05 0.79 47.03
C PRO A 379 9.50 0.76 47.54
N ALA A 380 9.72 1.23 48.76
CA ALA A 380 11.06 1.29 49.35
C ALA A 380 11.77 -0.07 49.42
N THR A 381 11.01 -1.17 49.51
CA THR A 381 11.50 -2.55 49.48
C THR A 381 12.03 -2.94 48.10
N THR A 382 11.32 -2.55 47.04
CA THR A 382 11.69 -2.77 45.63
C THR A 382 12.95 -1.99 45.27
N LEU A 383 13.01 -0.72 45.67
CA LEU A 383 14.21 0.12 45.48
C LEU A 383 15.43 -0.42 46.21
N ALA A 384 15.26 -0.90 47.45
CA ALA A 384 16.35 -1.48 48.21
C ALA A 384 16.87 -2.77 47.57
N ALA A 385 15.98 -3.63 47.05
CA ALA A 385 16.35 -4.86 46.36
C ALA A 385 17.09 -4.58 45.04
N LEU A 386 16.61 -3.63 44.24
CA LEU A 386 17.25 -3.21 42.99
C LEU A 386 18.65 -2.61 43.25
N ASN A 387 18.77 -1.68 44.21
CA ASN A 387 20.06 -1.09 44.57
C ASN A 387 21.05 -2.14 45.10
N ALA A 388 20.58 -3.12 45.89
CA ALA A 388 21.41 -4.21 46.39
C ALA A 388 21.91 -5.14 45.27
N ALA A 389 21.13 -5.29 44.20
CA ALA A 389 21.52 -6.01 42.99
C ALA A 389 22.36 -5.17 42.01
N GLY A 390 22.64 -3.90 42.34
CA GLY A 390 23.49 -3.01 41.54
C GLY A 390 22.74 -2.15 40.52
N TYR A 391 21.40 -2.24 40.47
CA TYR A 391 20.56 -1.41 39.64
C TYR A 391 20.20 -0.12 40.39
N ASN A 392 20.73 1.01 39.95
CA ASN A 392 20.52 2.31 40.59
C ASN A 392 19.86 3.34 39.67
N THR A 393 19.78 3.04 38.38
CA THR A 393 19.27 3.97 37.36
C THR A 393 18.28 3.27 36.40
N PHE A 394 17.44 4.06 35.72
CA PHE A 394 16.35 3.55 34.88
C PHE A 394 16.86 2.76 33.66
N LEU A 395 17.91 3.23 32.99
CA LEU A 395 18.48 2.54 31.83
C LEU A 395 19.06 1.17 32.19
N GLN A 396 19.45 0.94 33.44
CA GLN A 396 19.97 -0.37 33.86
C GLN A 396 18.88 -1.44 34.00
N ILE A 397 17.60 -1.02 34.04
CA ILE A 397 16.46 -1.94 34.19
C ILE A 397 15.56 -1.99 32.94
N ILE A 398 15.74 -1.07 31.98
CA ILE A 398 14.86 -0.89 30.81
C ILE A 398 14.74 -2.14 29.92
N ASP A 399 15.83 -2.91 29.78
CA ASP A 399 15.89 -4.10 28.94
C ASP A 399 15.73 -5.40 29.73
N LEU A 400 15.43 -5.32 31.04
CA LEU A 400 15.25 -6.50 31.87
C LEU A 400 13.85 -7.10 31.66
N GLU A 401 13.80 -8.42 31.48
CA GLU A 401 12.55 -9.16 31.38
C GLU A 401 12.06 -9.63 32.76
N THR A 402 10.81 -10.11 32.84
CA THR A 402 10.21 -10.61 34.10
C THR A 402 11.11 -11.62 34.82
N GLN A 403 11.79 -12.49 34.06
CA GLN A 403 12.68 -13.51 34.62
C GLN A 403 13.94 -12.91 35.26
N ASP A 404 14.41 -11.76 34.77
CA ASP A 404 15.60 -11.10 35.31
C ASP A 404 15.29 -10.35 36.60
N PHE A 405 14.10 -9.74 36.71
CA PHE A 405 13.63 -9.17 37.97
C PHE A 405 13.40 -10.25 39.03
N LEU A 406 12.86 -11.41 38.67
CA LEU A 406 12.66 -12.52 39.61
C LEU A 406 13.97 -13.16 40.11
N ARG A 407 15.11 -12.91 39.44
CA ARG A 407 16.44 -13.32 39.90
C ARG A 407 16.99 -12.39 40.98
N VAL A 408 16.44 -11.19 41.14
CA VAL A 408 16.84 -10.24 42.18
C VAL A 408 16.24 -10.67 43.51
N GLU A 409 17.11 -10.93 44.49
CA GLU A 409 16.71 -11.39 45.81
C GLU A 409 15.86 -10.32 46.52
N GLY A 410 14.60 -10.66 46.82
CA GLY A 410 13.65 -9.76 47.48
C GLY A 410 12.62 -9.09 46.57
N LEU A 411 12.65 -9.35 45.25
CA LEU A 411 11.57 -8.96 44.34
C LEU A 411 10.53 -10.07 44.20
N THR A 412 9.26 -9.69 44.21
CA THR A 412 8.13 -10.60 43.94
C THR A 412 7.67 -10.48 42.48
N GLU A 413 6.87 -11.43 42.01
CA GLU A 413 6.26 -11.39 40.67
C GLU A 413 5.44 -10.12 40.45
N ALA A 414 4.72 -9.67 41.48
CA ALA A 414 3.97 -8.41 41.47
C ALA A 414 4.87 -7.16 41.38
N ASP A 415 6.13 -7.24 41.83
CA ASP A 415 7.09 -6.13 41.70
C ASP A 415 7.71 -6.10 40.30
N ALA A 416 7.99 -7.27 39.71
CA ALA A 416 8.47 -7.40 38.34
C ALA A 416 7.45 -6.87 37.33
N GLU A 417 6.17 -7.22 37.48
CA GLU A 417 5.09 -6.68 36.65
C GLU A 417 4.97 -5.15 36.75
N ARG A 418 5.10 -4.60 37.96
CA ARG A 418 5.04 -3.15 38.20
C ARG A 418 6.22 -2.42 37.54
N LEU A 419 7.43 -2.98 37.62
CA LEU A 419 8.62 -2.42 36.99
C LEU A 419 8.50 -2.43 35.47
N LEU A 420 8.02 -3.52 34.89
CA LEU A 420 7.79 -3.62 33.44
C LEU A 420 6.71 -2.65 32.96
N SER A 421 5.60 -2.51 33.69
CA SER A 421 4.57 -1.52 33.37
C SER A 421 5.10 -0.09 33.42
N LEU A 422 6.00 0.21 34.37
CA LEU A 422 6.60 1.53 34.51
C LEU A 422 7.64 1.80 33.42
N ILE A 423 8.41 0.78 33.02
CA ILE A 423 9.31 0.83 31.88
C ILE A 423 8.52 1.11 30.60
N ASP A 424 7.44 0.37 30.35
CA ASP A 424 6.57 0.58 29.18
C ASP A 424 6.01 2.02 29.15
N GLN A 425 5.47 2.52 30.26
CA GLN A 425 4.96 3.89 30.35
C GLN A 425 6.01 4.97 30.05
N LEU A 426 7.27 4.75 30.42
CA LEU A 426 8.36 5.71 30.23
C LEU A 426 9.11 5.53 28.90
N THR A 427 8.90 4.41 28.21
CA THR A 427 9.52 4.08 26.91
C THR A 427 8.55 4.19 25.74
N VAL A 428 7.25 4.19 25.99
CA VAL A 428 6.21 4.47 24.99
C VAL A 428 6.21 5.96 24.66
N VAL A 429 6.57 6.28 23.42
CA VAL A 429 6.26 7.58 22.79
C VAL A 429 4.74 7.76 22.86
N GLU A 430 4.24 8.81 23.52
CA GLU A 430 2.81 9.14 23.56
C GLU A 430 2.22 9.08 22.13
N GLY A 431 1.49 8.00 21.87
CA GLY A 431 1.09 7.59 20.53
C GLY A 431 0.32 6.28 20.46
N GLU A 432 0.27 5.50 21.54
CA GLU A 432 -0.59 4.32 21.62
C GLU A 432 -1.32 4.30 22.97
N ALA A 433 -2.65 4.49 22.92
CA ALA A 433 -3.55 4.04 23.98
C ALA A 433 -4.15 2.70 23.52
N PRO A 434 -4.05 1.61 24.30
CA PRO A 434 -4.81 0.40 24.01
C PRO A 434 -6.28 0.65 24.37
N ALA A 435 -7.18 0.31 23.45
CA ALA A 435 -8.59 0.18 23.75
C ALA A 435 -8.80 -1.07 24.60
N GLU A 436 -9.20 -0.91 25.85
CA GLU A 436 -9.69 -2.02 26.67
C GLU A 436 -11.06 -2.49 26.15
N GLU A 437 -11.14 -3.80 25.92
CA GLU A 437 -12.37 -4.55 25.78
C GLU A 437 -13.16 -4.49 27.10
N ALA A 438 -14.36 -3.93 27.04
CA ALA A 438 -15.38 -4.16 28.06
C ALA A 438 -16.46 -5.07 27.48
N ALA A 439 -16.44 -6.34 27.86
CA ALA A 439 -17.57 -7.25 27.73
C ALA A 439 -17.88 -7.91 29.09
N ALA A 440 -19.04 -7.51 29.63
CA ALA A 440 -20.01 -8.26 30.44
C ALA A 440 -19.63 -8.81 31.83
N ASP A 441 -20.30 -8.31 32.87
CA ASP A 441 -21.41 -8.99 33.57
C ASP A 441 -22.17 -7.94 34.42
N GLY A 442 -23.50 -7.79 34.29
CA GLY A 442 -24.53 -8.44 35.13
C GLY A 442 -24.77 -7.58 36.39
N ASP A 443 -25.95 -7.12 36.82
CA ASP A 443 -27.34 -7.56 36.69
C ASP A 443 -28.23 -6.43 37.29
N GLU A 444 -29.55 -6.61 37.25
CA GLU A 444 -30.64 -5.90 37.94
C GLU A 444 -31.35 -4.73 37.23
N ALA A 445 -32.46 -5.10 36.56
CA ALA A 445 -33.69 -4.31 36.50
C ALA A 445 -34.33 -4.24 37.92
N PRO A 446 -35.22 -3.28 38.28
CA PRO A 446 -36.50 -3.08 37.58
C PRO A 446 -37.07 -1.64 37.57
N GLY A 447 -38.14 -1.44 36.80
CA GLY A 447 -39.31 -0.69 37.29
C GLY A 447 -39.71 0.60 36.57
N ASP A 448 -40.78 0.46 35.79
CA ASP A 448 -42.00 1.31 35.74
C ASP A 448 -41.92 2.84 35.56
N ASP A 449 -42.53 3.23 34.42
CA ASP A 449 -43.66 4.17 34.27
C ASP A 449 -43.58 5.65 34.69
N VAL A 450 -44.35 6.42 33.90
CA VAL A 450 -45.08 7.66 34.20
C VAL A 450 -44.45 8.99 33.77
N ASP A 451 -44.95 9.47 32.62
CA ASP A 451 -45.62 10.77 32.40
C ASP A 451 -44.87 12.11 32.54
N GLY A 452 -45.30 13.07 31.72
CA GLY A 452 -45.03 14.49 31.91
C GLY A 452 -44.66 15.23 30.63
N GLY A 453 -45.68 15.61 29.85
CA GLY A 453 -45.54 16.55 28.74
C GLY A 453 -45.25 18.00 29.18
N VAL A 454 -45.19 18.90 28.19
CA VAL A 454 -45.87 20.22 28.11
C VAL A 454 -45.37 20.96 26.86
N GLU A 455 -46.33 21.24 25.97
CA GLU A 455 -46.63 22.48 25.20
C GLU A 455 -45.46 23.33 24.66
N ALA A 456 -45.32 23.53 23.35
CA ALA A 456 -46.11 24.39 22.45
C ALA A 456 -45.99 25.89 22.75
N GLU A 457 -45.45 26.66 21.81
CA GLU A 457 -46.09 27.88 21.30
C GLU A 457 -45.39 28.41 20.04
N SER A 458 -46.25 28.79 19.10
CA SER A 458 -46.03 29.55 17.87
C SER A 458 -45.83 31.03 18.18
N ASP A 459 -45.25 31.82 17.26
CA ASP A 459 -46.06 32.76 16.48
C ASP A 459 -45.26 33.64 15.50
N GLU A 460 -45.95 33.88 14.36
CA GLU A 460 -46.08 35.11 13.56
C GLU A 460 -44.82 35.77 12.95
N SER A 461 -44.81 36.27 11.71
CA SER A 461 -45.89 36.85 10.89
C SER A 461 -45.49 36.95 9.40
N ALA A 462 -46.47 36.68 8.54
CA ALA A 462 -46.96 37.51 7.42
C ALA A 462 -46.08 38.68 6.92
N GLY A 463 -45.97 39.00 5.63
CA GLY A 463 -46.70 38.66 4.41
C GLY A 463 -46.24 39.61 3.28
N ASP A 464 -46.97 39.58 2.16
CA ASP A 464 -46.92 40.49 0.99
C ASP A 464 -45.90 40.19 -0.15
N GLU A 465 -46.30 39.28 -1.05
CA GLU A 465 -46.76 39.48 -2.45
C GLU A 465 -46.16 40.58 -3.39
N PRO A 466 -46.37 40.54 -4.74
CA PRO A 466 -45.30 40.28 -5.71
C PRO A 466 -45.20 41.33 -6.86
N ALA A 467 -44.19 41.22 -7.73
CA ALA A 467 -44.18 41.73 -9.13
C ALA A 467 -42.87 41.29 -9.82
N GLU A 468 -42.92 40.41 -10.82
CA GLU A 468 -42.93 40.72 -12.27
C GLU A 468 -41.55 40.89 -12.94
N SER A 469 -41.41 40.13 -14.03
CA SER A 469 -40.72 40.40 -15.31
C SER A 469 -39.20 40.56 -15.38
N GLU A 470 -38.65 39.67 -16.22
CA GLU A 470 -37.66 39.90 -17.30
C GLU A 470 -36.25 40.41 -16.95
N GLY A 471 -35.27 39.61 -17.38
CA GLY A 471 -33.84 39.90 -17.42
C GLY A 471 -33.02 38.65 -17.64
#